data_AF-A0A401YNY3-F1
#
_entry.id   AF-A0A401YNY3-F1
#
_cell.length_a   1.000
_cell.length_b   1.000
_cell.length_c   1.000
_cell.angle_alpha   90.00
_cell.angle_beta   90.00
_cell.angle_gamma   90.00
#
_symmetry.space_group_name_H-M   'P 1'
#
loop_
_entity.id
_entity.type
_entity.pdbx_description
1 polymer ?
#
loop_
_entity_poly.entity_id
_entity_poly.type
_entity_poly.pdbx_seq_one_letter_code
_entity_poly.pdbx_strand_id
1 'polypeptide(L)'
;MYAVQRNRRCGGPRRGAPPPAPSGVSISVPGRRVVAGFGRTRRGRVAALALSSCAALGLGAGMTGPVSPAAAAPRCDHVAKDNRPELREGDRDDAVAQVQCLIDTRSGAPGELPETGVFDAATADGVRWVQKCNGLDPSGVTNEATWKALYRAKKGCGRQAEHTGTE
;
A
#
# COMPACT_ATOMS: atom_id res chain seq x y z
N MET A 1 -63.98 18.43 -24.05
CA MET A 1 -62.65 18.03 -24.56
C MET A 1 -61.60 18.46 -23.53
N TYR A 2 -61.26 17.59 -22.58
CA TYR A 2 -60.42 17.92 -21.42
C TYR A 2 -58.93 17.68 -21.71
N ALA A 3 -58.08 18.54 -21.14
CA ALA A 3 -56.63 18.59 -21.29
C ALA A 3 -55.91 17.32 -20.78
N VAL A 4 -54.87 16.88 -21.50
CA VAL A 4 -54.01 15.75 -21.11
C VAL A 4 -52.84 16.25 -20.27
N GLN A 5 -52.82 15.75 -19.02
CA GLN A 5 -51.86 15.99 -17.96
C GLN A 5 -50.48 15.39 -18.29
N ARG A 6 -49.41 16.19 -18.16
CA ARG A 6 -48.01 15.73 -18.18
C ARG A 6 -47.68 15.00 -16.87
N ASN A 7 -47.30 13.72 -16.92
CA ASN A 7 -46.73 13.01 -15.76
C ASN A 7 -45.27 12.63 -16.00
N ARG A 8 -44.40 13.37 -15.31
CA ARG A 8 -42.99 13.05 -15.07
C ARG A 8 -42.91 11.86 -14.12
N ARG A 9 -42.13 10.82 -14.45
CA ARG A 9 -41.38 10.02 -13.46
C ARG A 9 -40.09 9.51 -14.09
N CYS A 10 -38.98 10.11 -13.66
CA CYS A 10 -37.62 9.64 -13.92
C CYS A 10 -37.40 8.34 -13.13
N GLY A 11 -37.00 7.26 -13.82
CA GLY A 11 -36.49 6.05 -13.18
C GLY A 11 -35.03 6.25 -12.78
N GLY A 12 -34.77 6.35 -11.47
CA GLY A 12 -33.41 6.32 -10.93
C GLY A 12 -32.92 4.88 -10.70
N PRO A 13 -31.61 4.60 -10.85
CA PRO A 13 -31.06 3.29 -10.55
C PRO A 13 -31.09 3.01 -9.03
N ARG A 14 -31.47 1.79 -8.69
CA ARG A 14 -31.58 1.28 -7.31
C ARG A 14 -30.21 1.28 -6.64
N ARG A 15 -30.05 2.06 -5.57
CA ARG A 15 -28.89 1.95 -4.67
C ARG A 15 -28.96 0.58 -3.99
N GLY A 16 -28.02 -0.31 -4.30
CA GLY A 16 -27.82 -1.53 -3.54
C GLY A 16 -27.51 -1.18 -2.08
N ALA A 17 -28.16 -1.90 -1.16
CA ALA A 17 -27.94 -1.74 0.26
C ALA A 17 -26.47 -2.09 0.62
N PRO A 18 -25.81 -1.32 1.49
CA PRO A 18 -24.49 -1.70 1.99
C PRO A 18 -24.58 -2.97 2.86
N PRO A 19 -23.53 -3.83 2.88
CA PRO A 19 -23.49 -4.99 3.77
C PRO A 19 -23.44 -4.55 5.25
N PRO A 20 -24.00 -5.35 6.18
CA PRO A 20 -23.94 -5.04 7.60
C PRO A 20 -22.49 -5.09 8.12
N ALA A 21 -22.12 -4.09 8.92
CA ALA A 21 -20.82 -4.04 9.60
C ALA A 21 -20.68 -5.21 10.60
N PRO A 22 -19.48 -5.79 10.77
CA PRO A 22 -19.23 -6.74 11.84
C PRO A 22 -19.33 -6.03 13.20
N SER A 23 -20.11 -6.63 14.11
CA SER A 23 -20.27 -6.20 15.50
C SER A 23 -18.91 -6.10 16.20
N GLY A 24 -18.64 -4.93 16.76
CA GLY A 24 -17.41 -4.64 17.50
C GLY A 24 -17.27 -5.51 18.74
N VAL A 25 -16.09 -6.10 18.90
CA VAL A 25 -15.63 -6.62 20.19
C VAL A 25 -14.71 -5.56 20.79
N SER A 26 -15.25 -4.74 21.69
CA SER A 26 -14.47 -3.82 22.53
C SER A 26 -13.71 -4.63 23.58
N ILE A 27 -12.43 -4.88 23.36
CA ILE A 27 -11.56 -5.45 24.40
C ILE A 27 -11.01 -4.29 25.22
N SER A 28 -11.59 -4.10 26.41
CA SER A 28 -11.08 -3.21 27.44
C SER A 28 -9.84 -3.85 28.07
N VAL A 29 -8.65 -3.30 27.82
CA VAL A 29 -7.42 -3.71 28.51
C VAL A 29 -7.12 -2.69 29.62
N PRO A 30 -7.25 -3.05 30.90
CA PRO A 30 -6.88 -2.16 31.99
C PRO A 30 -5.37 -2.15 32.21
N GLY A 31 -4.83 -0.93 32.34
CA GLY A 31 -3.74 -0.57 33.25
C GLY A 31 -2.46 -1.40 33.22
N ARG A 32 -1.47 -0.93 32.45
CA ARG A 32 -0.05 -1.09 32.82
C ARG A 32 0.62 0.27 32.89
N ARG A 33 0.71 0.81 34.11
CA ARG A 33 1.70 1.83 34.46
C ARG A 33 3.07 1.17 34.34
N VAL A 34 3.88 1.60 33.39
CA VAL A 34 5.33 1.36 33.44
C VAL A 34 5.98 2.70 33.74
N VAL A 35 6.65 2.68 34.88
CA VAL A 35 7.40 3.73 35.56
C VAL A 35 8.41 4.42 34.64
N ALA A 36 8.44 5.75 34.78
CA ALA A 36 9.48 6.61 34.26
C ALA A 36 10.82 6.34 34.95
N GLY A 37 11.88 6.54 34.17
CA GLY A 37 13.21 6.79 34.69
C GLY A 37 14.24 5.96 33.96
N PHE A 38 15.05 6.60 33.12
CA PHE A 38 16.49 6.36 33.15
C PHE A 38 17.21 7.55 32.48
N GLY A 39 17.78 8.38 33.35
CA GLY A 39 19.20 8.73 33.31
C GLY A 39 19.77 9.23 31.99
N ARG A 40 19.77 10.55 31.85
CA ARG A 40 20.74 11.29 31.04
C ARG A 40 22.15 11.06 31.61
N THR A 41 23.05 10.38 30.91
CA THR A 41 24.50 10.45 31.20
C THR A 41 25.33 10.60 29.92
N ARG A 42 25.94 11.78 29.81
CA ARG A 42 27.14 12.04 29.00
C ARG A 42 28.34 11.30 29.62
N ARG A 43 29.41 11.21 28.82
CA ARG A 43 30.80 10.78 29.11
C ARG A 43 31.05 9.33 28.68
N GLY A 44 32.12 8.99 27.99
CA GLY A 44 33.28 9.76 27.56
C GLY A 44 34.12 8.91 26.60
N ARG A 45 34.98 9.57 25.83
CA ARG A 45 36.06 8.90 25.10
C ARG A 45 36.97 8.21 26.10
N VAL A 46 37.20 6.92 25.95
CA VAL A 46 38.42 6.25 26.40
C VAL A 46 38.78 5.20 25.37
N ALA A 47 39.82 5.53 24.60
CA ALA A 47 40.68 4.58 23.94
C ALA A 47 41.57 3.93 25.01
N ALA A 48 41.76 2.60 24.96
CA ALA A 48 43.01 1.92 25.30
C ALA A 48 42.86 0.39 25.17
N LEU A 49 43.50 -0.13 24.12
CA LEU A 49 44.42 -1.27 24.10
C LEU A 49 44.22 -2.39 25.15
N ALA A 50 43.73 -3.55 24.68
CA ALA A 50 44.06 -4.84 25.29
C ALA A 50 44.67 -5.75 24.23
N LEU A 51 45.96 -6.02 24.40
CA LEU A 51 46.75 -6.97 23.63
C LEU A 51 46.26 -8.39 23.94
N SER A 52 45.70 -9.09 22.98
CA SER A 52 45.53 -10.54 23.04
C SER A 52 45.97 -11.15 21.72
N SER A 53 47.21 -11.63 21.73
CA SER A 53 47.85 -12.34 20.64
C SER A 53 47.32 -13.77 20.59
N CYS A 54 46.56 -14.10 19.54
CA CYS A 54 46.42 -15.47 19.05
C CYS A 54 46.70 -15.45 17.55
N ALA A 55 47.95 -15.71 17.20
CA ALA A 55 48.35 -16.01 15.83
C ALA A 55 47.96 -17.45 15.53
N ALA A 56 46.85 -17.64 14.80
CA ALA A 56 46.53 -18.90 14.14
C ALA A 56 46.49 -18.64 12.63
N LEU A 57 47.61 -18.95 11.96
CA LEU A 57 47.72 -19.01 10.51
C LEU A 57 46.92 -20.22 10.02
N GLY A 58 45.69 -19.98 9.60
CA GLY A 58 44.84 -20.95 8.89
C GLY A 58 44.25 -20.30 7.65
N LEU A 59 44.84 -20.57 6.49
CA LEU A 59 44.33 -20.19 5.17
C LEU A 59 43.08 -21.04 4.87
N GLY A 60 41.90 -20.42 4.93
CA GLY A 60 40.63 -21.09 4.61
C GLY A 60 39.46 -20.15 4.80
N ALA A 61 39.28 -19.22 3.87
CA ALA A 61 38.17 -18.29 3.83
C ALA A 61 36.84 -19.03 3.59
N GLY A 62 36.07 -19.24 4.66
CA GLY A 62 34.72 -19.77 4.61
C GLY A 62 33.82 -18.95 5.52
N MET A 63 33.63 -17.67 5.21
CA MET A 63 32.67 -16.82 5.90
C MET A 63 31.25 -17.23 5.46
N THR A 64 30.67 -18.25 6.07
CA THR A 64 29.21 -18.46 5.98
C THR A 64 28.53 -17.44 6.89
N GLY A 65 28.47 -16.19 6.44
CA GLY A 65 27.58 -15.20 7.03
C GLY A 65 26.12 -15.64 6.81
N PRO A 66 25.22 -15.46 7.78
CA PRO A 66 23.80 -15.68 7.53
C PRO A 66 23.32 -14.64 6.51
N VAL A 67 23.08 -15.07 5.27
CA VAL A 67 22.27 -14.29 4.33
C VAL A 67 20.87 -14.24 4.91
N SER A 68 20.53 -13.14 5.58
CA SER A 68 19.13 -12.84 5.85
C SER A 68 18.53 -12.33 4.55
N PRO A 69 17.58 -13.04 3.90
CA PRO A 69 16.70 -12.37 2.97
C PRO A 69 15.79 -11.50 3.83
N ALA A 70 16.19 -10.25 4.08
CA ALA A 70 15.18 -9.22 4.19
C ALA A 70 14.50 -9.25 2.82
N ALA A 71 13.37 -9.94 2.71
CA ALA A 71 12.51 -9.85 1.55
C ALA A 71 12.25 -8.35 1.37
N ALA A 72 13.00 -7.74 0.45
CA ALA A 72 12.78 -6.36 0.09
C ALA A 72 11.32 -6.31 -0.34
N ALA A 73 10.52 -5.49 0.35
CA ALA A 73 9.14 -5.30 -0.05
C ALA A 73 9.09 -5.10 -1.57
N PRO A 74 8.12 -5.73 -2.27
CA PRO A 74 8.04 -5.64 -3.72
C PRO A 74 8.14 -4.18 -4.13
N ARG A 75 9.24 -3.87 -4.82
CA ARG A 75 9.51 -2.53 -5.30
C ARG A 75 8.77 -2.40 -6.62
N CYS A 76 7.59 -1.79 -6.57
CA CYS A 76 6.86 -1.41 -7.77
C CYS A 76 7.63 -0.32 -8.51
N ASP A 77 8.65 -0.70 -9.28
CA ASP A 77 9.55 0.16 -10.04
C ASP A 77 9.68 -0.37 -11.49
N HIS A 78 8.55 -0.72 -12.11
CA HIS A 78 8.48 -1.21 -13.50
C HIS A 78 8.61 -0.08 -14.52
N VAL A 79 8.17 1.14 -14.19
CA VAL A 79 8.30 2.31 -15.07
C VAL A 79 8.76 3.56 -14.35
N ALA A 80 9.57 4.36 -15.04
CA ALA A 80 9.99 5.68 -14.59
C ALA A 80 8.79 6.62 -14.41
N LYS A 81 8.96 7.66 -13.59
CA LYS A 81 7.90 8.66 -13.33
C LYS A 81 7.41 9.37 -14.59
N ASP A 82 8.32 9.61 -15.52
CA ASP A 82 8.05 10.32 -16.77
C ASP A 82 7.38 9.42 -17.83
N ASN A 83 7.28 8.11 -17.57
CA ASN A 83 6.65 7.13 -18.46
C ASN A 83 5.41 6.50 -17.81
N ARG A 84 4.42 7.35 -17.50
CA ARG A 84 3.14 6.96 -16.90
C ARG A 84 1.98 7.41 -17.79
N PRO A 85 1.77 6.73 -18.93
CA PRO A 85 0.72 7.09 -19.86
C PRO A 85 -0.67 6.84 -19.26
N GLU A 86 -1.70 7.33 -19.94
CA GLU A 86 -3.07 6.91 -19.64
C GLU A 86 -3.25 5.44 -20.05
N LEU A 87 -3.73 4.62 -19.12
CA LEU A 87 -3.96 3.18 -19.34
C LEU A 87 -5.44 2.83 -19.19
N ARG A 88 -5.92 1.89 -19.99
CA ARG A 88 -7.29 1.37 -20.00
C ARG A 88 -7.32 -0.12 -20.32
N GLU A 89 -8.50 -0.71 -20.17
CA GLU A 89 -8.72 -2.12 -20.47
C GLU A 89 -8.27 -2.48 -21.89
N GLY A 90 -7.48 -3.56 -21.99
CA GLY A 90 -6.86 -4.03 -23.23
C GLY A 90 -5.41 -3.60 -23.44
N ASP A 91 -4.92 -2.59 -22.71
CA ASP A 91 -3.51 -2.17 -22.78
C ASP A 91 -2.57 -3.25 -22.23
N ARG A 92 -1.35 -3.29 -22.76
CA ARG A 92 -0.34 -4.31 -22.41
C ARG A 92 1.06 -3.72 -22.46
N ASP A 93 1.66 -3.52 -21.28
CA ASP A 93 2.96 -2.87 -21.14
C ASP A 93 3.42 -2.87 -19.66
N ASP A 94 4.68 -2.50 -19.43
CA ASP A 94 5.27 -2.44 -18.08
C ASP A 94 4.57 -1.41 -17.18
N ALA A 95 3.92 -0.39 -17.75
CA ALA A 95 3.16 0.56 -16.93
C ALA A 95 1.87 -0.09 -16.38
N VAL A 96 1.31 -1.09 -17.05
CA VAL A 96 0.22 -1.90 -16.49
C VAL A 96 0.72 -2.75 -15.32
N ALA A 97 1.88 -3.40 -15.46
CA ALA A 97 2.49 -4.16 -14.36
C ALA A 97 2.77 -3.24 -13.15
N GLN A 98 3.20 -2.00 -13.40
CA GLN A 98 3.31 -0.95 -12.37
C GLN A 98 2.00 -0.69 -11.65
N VAL A 99 0.89 -0.54 -12.38
CA VAL A 99 -0.43 -0.32 -11.78
C VAL A 99 -0.84 -1.51 -10.93
N GLN A 100 -0.69 -2.73 -11.46
CA GLN A 100 -1.02 -3.98 -10.77
C GLN A 100 -0.25 -4.10 -9.46
N CYS A 101 1.07 -3.93 -9.48
CA CYS A 101 1.91 -3.94 -8.29
C CYS A 101 1.47 -2.87 -7.28
N LEU A 102 1.18 -1.63 -7.71
CA LEU A 102 0.79 -0.57 -6.79
C LEU A 102 -0.57 -0.82 -6.13
N ILE A 103 -1.55 -1.32 -6.90
CA ILE A 103 -2.84 -1.73 -6.34
C ILE A 103 -2.60 -2.87 -5.35
N ASP A 104 -1.81 -3.86 -5.75
CA ASP A 104 -1.56 -5.07 -4.98
C ASP A 104 -0.61 -4.89 -3.79
N THR A 105 0.07 -3.76 -3.63
CA THR A 105 1.00 -3.59 -2.49
C THR A 105 0.63 -2.41 -1.62
N ARG A 106 0.02 -1.37 -2.20
CA ARG A 106 -0.23 -0.10 -1.52
C ARG A 106 -1.69 0.21 -1.33
N SER A 107 -2.60 -0.38 -2.10
CA SER A 107 -4.02 -0.09 -1.97
C SER A 107 -4.73 -1.06 -1.03
N GLY A 108 -5.85 -0.65 -0.45
CA GLY A 108 -6.77 -1.53 0.26
C GLY A 108 -7.75 -2.29 -0.65
N ALA A 109 -7.50 -2.34 -1.96
CA ALA A 109 -8.38 -3.03 -2.90
C ALA A 109 -8.50 -4.52 -2.51
N PRO A 110 -9.72 -5.08 -2.52
CA PRO A 110 -9.92 -6.49 -2.24
C PRO A 110 -9.42 -7.34 -3.41
N GLY A 111 -8.86 -8.51 -3.07
CA GLY A 111 -8.29 -9.43 -4.05
C GLY A 111 -6.80 -9.19 -4.29
N GLU A 112 -6.19 -10.17 -4.94
CA GLU A 112 -4.79 -10.13 -5.34
C GLU A 112 -4.72 -9.91 -6.85
N LEU A 113 -3.84 -9.01 -7.29
CA LEU A 113 -3.64 -8.72 -8.71
C LEU A 113 -2.27 -9.22 -9.16
N PRO A 114 -2.20 -10.25 -10.01
CA PRO A 114 -0.93 -10.67 -10.58
C PRO A 114 -0.39 -9.59 -11.52
N GLU A 115 0.93 -9.36 -11.46
CA GLU A 115 1.66 -8.40 -12.29
C GLU A 115 1.89 -8.96 -13.70
N THR A 116 0.80 -9.22 -14.41
CA THR A 116 0.80 -9.80 -15.76
C THR A 116 1.21 -8.80 -16.84
N GLY A 117 1.15 -7.51 -16.56
CA GLY A 117 1.33 -6.45 -17.55
C GLY A 117 0.16 -6.33 -18.52
N VAL A 118 -0.97 -6.99 -18.26
CA VAL A 118 -2.19 -6.95 -19.10
C VAL A 118 -3.31 -6.25 -18.35
N PHE A 119 -3.89 -5.20 -18.93
CA PHE A 119 -4.94 -4.44 -18.28
C PHE A 119 -6.28 -5.14 -18.52
N ASP A 120 -6.54 -6.14 -17.68
CA ASP A 120 -7.75 -6.95 -17.71
C ASP A 120 -8.88 -6.37 -16.84
N ALA A 121 -10.02 -7.06 -16.80
CA ALA A 121 -11.18 -6.65 -16.02
C ALA A 121 -10.86 -6.56 -14.52
N ALA A 122 -10.03 -7.46 -13.99
CA ALA A 122 -9.62 -7.44 -12.58
C ALA A 122 -8.79 -6.19 -12.28
N THR A 123 -7.85 -5.83 -13.16
CA THR A 123 -7.06 -4.61 -13.07
C THR A 123 -7.95 -3.37 -13.13
N ALA A 124 -8.94 -3.35 -14.05
CA ALA A 124 -9.90 -2.26 -14.17
C ALA A 124 -10.75 -2.08 -12.90
N ASP A 125 -11.17 -3.16 -12.27
CA ASP A 125 -11.92 -3.10 -11.00
C ASP A 125 -11.04 -2.65 -9.83
N GLY A 126 -9.78 -3.05 -9.78
CA GLY A 126 -8.80 -2.51 -8.84
C GLY A 126 -8.60 -1.00 -9.00
N VAL A 127 -8.48 -0.53 -10.24
CA VAL A 127 -8.39 0.91 -10.55
C VAL A 127 -9.64 1.65 -10.11
N ARG A 128 -10.84 1.13 -10.44
CA ARG A 128 -12.12 1.71 -10.00
C ARG A 128 -12.23 1.78 -8.48
N TRP A 129 -11.74 0.77 -7.76
CA TRP A 129 -11.69 0.78 -6.30
C TRP A 129 -10.80 1.91 -5.78
N VAL A 130 -9.58 2.03 -6.31
CA VAL A 130 -8.62 3.07 -5.92
C VAL A 130 -9.22 4.45 -6.19
N GLN A 131 -9.80 4.65 -7.37
CA GLN A 131 -10.46 5.90 -7.74
C GLN A 131 -11.57 6.24 -6.76
N LYS A 132 -12.52 5.33 -6.54
CA LYS A 132 -13.65 5.54 -5.65
C LYS A 132 -13.21 5.85 -4.22
N CYS A 133 -12.27 5.09 -3.67
CA CYS A 133 -11.77 5.32 -2.31
C CYS A 133 -11.09 6.70 -2.20
N ASN A 134 -10.33 7.09 -3.23
CA ASN A 134 -9.66 8.37 -3.28
C ASN A 134 -10.60 9.53 -3.67
N GLY A 135 -11.90 9.29 -3.91
CA GLY A 135 -12.88 10.31 -4.28
C GLY A 135 -12.69 10.84 -5.70
N LEU A 136 -12.15 10.01 -6.60
CA LEU A 136 -12.11 10.24 -8.04
C LEU A 136 -13.32 9.58 -8.71
N ASP A 137 -13.62 9.99 -9.95
CA ASP A 137 -14.58 9.29 -10.79
C ASP A 137 -14.07 7.87 -11.10
N PRO A 138 -14.88 6.81 -10.88
CA PRO A 138 -14.48 5.42 -11.08
C PRO A 138 -14.54 5.02 -12.56
N SER A 139 -13.81 5.73 -13.41
CA SER A 139 -13.77 5.49 -14.85
C SER A 139 -13.13 4.15 -15.22
N GLY A 140 -12.26 3.61 -14.35
CA GLY A 140 -11.42 2.45 -14.66
C GLY A 140 -10.23 2.78 -15.56
N VAL A 141 -9.99 4.06 -15.84
CA VAL A 141 -8.87 4.55 -16.66
C VAL A 141 -7.79 5.16 -15.76
N THR A 142 -6.54 4.72 -15.92
CA THR A 142 -5.40 5.22 -15.13
C THR A 142 -4.84 6.51 -15.73
N ASN A 143 -5.54 7.62 -15.50
CA ASN A 143 -5.06 8.97 -15.85
C ASN A 143 -4.09 9.53 -14.78
N GLU A 144 -3.56 10.75 -15.00
CA GLU A 144 -2.61 11.40 -14.07
C GLU A 144 -3.11 11.46 -12.62
N ALA A 145 -4.40 11.76 -12.41
CA ALA A 145 -4.98 11.81 -11.08
C ALA A 145 -4.99 10.43 -10.41
N THR A 146 -5.28 9.38 -11.19
CA THR A 146 -5.26 7.99 -10.73
C THR A 146 -3.84 7.53 -10.42
N TRP A 147 -2.87 7.86 -11.27
CA TRP A 147 -1.45 7.62 -10.99
C TRP A 147 -1.02 8.25 -9.67
N LYS A 148 -1.40 9.51 -9.42
CA LYS A 148 -1.12 10.17 -8.15
C LYS A 148 -1.75 9.43 -6.96
N ALA A 149 -2.98 8.96 -7.10
CA ALA A 149 -3.69 8.22 -6.06
C ALA A 149 -3.03 6.86 -5.74
N LEU A 150 -2.49 6.16 -6.74
CA LEU A 150 -1.77 4.89 -6.55
C LEU A 150 -0.49 5.07 -5.71
N TYR A 151 0.21 6.19 -5.88
CA TYR A 151 1.42 6.49 -5.10
C TYR A 151 1.13 7.18 -3.77
N ARG A 152 0.04 7.95 -3.68
CA ARG A 152 -0.32 8.78 -2.53
C ARG A 152 -1.81 8.64 -2.24
N ALA A 153 -2.20 7.45 -1.79
CA ALA A 153 -3.58 7.17 -1.41
C ALA A 153 -4.02 8.05 -0.22
N LYS A 154 -5.29 8.44 -0.19
CA LYS A 154 -5.93 9.06 0.97
C LYS A 154 -5.85 8.12 2.17
N LYS A 155 -5.83 8.71 3.38
CA LYS A 155 -5.86 7.95 4.65
C LYS A 155 -7.06 7.00 4.64
N GLY A 156 -6.83 5.72 4.94
CA GLY A 156 -7.86 4.67 4.91
C GLY A 156 -8.04 3.96 3.55
N CYS A 157 -7.42 4.45 2.47
CA CYS A 157 -7.46 3.82 1.15
C CYS A 157 -6.20 3.02 0.81
N GLY A 158 -5.12 3.21 1.56
CA GLY A 158 -3.91 2.41 1.40
C GLY A 158 -3.88 1.20 2.33
N ARG A 159 -3.24 0.12 1.89
CA ARG A 159 -2.83 -0.97 2.78
C ARG A 159 -1.76 -0.40 3.72
N GLN A 160 -2.12 -0.25 4.98
CA GLN A 160 -1.24 0.33 5.98
C GLN A 160 -0.14 -0.68 6.32
N ALA A 161 1.08 -0.44 5.85
CA ALA A 161 2.26 -0.83 6.61
C ALA A 161 2.38 0.18 7.78
N GLU A 162 1.65 -0.13 8.85
CA GLU A 162 1.94 0.24 10.24
C GLU A 162 2.84 1.48 10.43
N HIS A 163 2.26 2.67 10.34
CA HIS A 163 2.79 3.84 11.03
C HIS A 163 2.25 3.82 12.46
N THR A 164 2.94 3.13 13.36
CA THR A 164 2.92 3.48 14.78
C THR A 164 3.46 4.90 14.91
N GLY A 165 2.68 5.72 15.62
CA GLY A 165 2.79 7.17 15.65
C GLY A 165 4.14 7.68 16.12
N THR A 166 4.57 8.77 15.49
CA THR A 166 5.45 9.76 16.11
C THR A 166 4.56 10.91 16.56
N GLU A 167 4.89 11.44 17.73
CA GLU A 167 4.35 12.62 18.44
C GLU A 167 3.32 12.34 19.54
#